data_AF-A0A960V968-F1
#
_entry.id   AF-A0A960V968-F1
#
_cell.length_a   1.000
_cell.length_b   1.000
_cell.length_c   1.000
_cell.angle_alpha   90.00
_cell.angle_beta   90.00
_cell.angle_gamma   90.00
#
_symmetry.space_group_name_H-M   'P 1'
#
loop_
_entity.id
_entity.type
_entity.pdbx_description
1 polymer ?
#
loop_
_entity_poly.entity_id
_entity_poly.type
_entity_poly.pdbx_seq_one_letter_code
_entity_poly.pdbx_strand_id
1 'polypeptide(L)'
;AKKSRDKEDAVGELIGYGVSLVSGLAAGMAISASIAPDLRCWRTIPSNFQAKRVYLEPGEYEISFQSPNPNYKVPPPQKIVIEPGKPVFVSFRTL
;
A
#
# COMPACT_ATOMS: atom_id res chain seq x y z
N ALA A 1 1.86 52.88 -0.37
CA ALA A 1 2.07 51.92 -1.47
C ALA A 1 2.77 50.61 -1.07
N LYS A 2 3.56 50.53 0.02
CA LYS A 2 4.38 49.34 0.34
C LYS A 2 3.61 48.15 0.95
N LYS A 3 2.44 48.38 1.56
CA LYS A 3 1.66 47.38 2.31
C LYS A 3 0.70 46.51 1.46
N SER A 4 0.43 46.87 0.20
CA SER A 4 -0.43 46.05 -0.67
C SER A 4 0.36 44.95 -1.39
N ARG A 5 1.61 45.22 -1.80
CA ARG A 5 2.48 44.28 -2.52
C ARG A 5 2.79 42.99 -1.74
N ASP A 6 3.14 43.09 -0.45
CA ASP A 6 3.40 41.93 0.41
C ASP A 6 2.20 40.94 0.50
N LYS A 7 0.98 41.46 0.39
CA LYS A 7 -0.23 40.64 0.47
C LYS A 7 -0.53 39.93 -0.86
N GLU A 8 -0.14 40.54 -1.97
CA GLU A 8 -0.25 39.97 -3.31
C GLU A 8 0.79 38.86 -3.54
N ASP A 9 2.00 39.05 -3.01
CA ASP A 9 3.09 38.07 -3.08
C ASP A 9 2.79 36.81 -2.24
N ALA A 10 2.29 36.97 -1.00
CA ALA A 10 1.92 35.84 -0.13
C ALA A 10 0.75 35.00 -0.68
N VAL A 11 -0.20 35.65 -1.37
CA VAL A 11 -1.33 34.96 -2.01
C VAL A 11 -0.88 34.25 -3.28
N GLY A 12 0.01 34.87 -4.06
CA GLY A 12 0.65 34.24 -5.23
C GLY A 12 1.46 33.01 -4.85
N GLU A 13 2.18 33.06 -3.73
CA GLU A 13 2.96 31.95 -3.20
C GLU A 13 2.05 30.80 -2.70
N LEU A 14 0.98 31.10 -1.96
CA LEU A 14 0.03 30.08 -1.48
C LEU A 14 -0.73 29.40 -2.64
N ILE A 15 -1.11 30.16 -3.66
CA ILE A 15 -1.72 29.62 -4.89
C ILE A 15 -0.69 28.79 -5.67
N GLY A 16 0.56 29.25 -5.77
CA GLY A 16 1.66 28.52 -6.40
C GLY A 16 1.92 27.17 -5.72
N TYR A 17 1.93 27.12 -4.39
CA TYR A 17 2.06 25.88 -3.63
C TYR A 17 0.84 24.96 -3.78
N GLY A 18 -0.38 25.52 -3.77
CA GLY A 18 -1.61 24.77 -3.98
C GLY A 18 -1.68 24.11 -5.36
N VAL A 19 -1.36 24.86 -6.42
CA VAL A 19 -1.34 24.34 -7.80
C VAL A 19 -0.24 23.29 -7.98
N SER A 20 0.92 23.47 -7.36
CA SER A 20 2.03 22.49 -7.41
C SER A 20 1.69 21.19 -6.68
N LEU A 21 0.98 21.26 -5.55
CA LEU A 21 0.53 20.07 -4.83
C LEU A 21 -0.57 19.30 -5.58
N VAL A 22 -1.56 20.02 -6.12
CA VAL A 22 -2.65 19.40 -6.88
C VAL A 22 -2.13 18.77 -8.17
N SER A 23 -1.24 19.46 -8.90
CA SER A 23 -0.62 18.91 -10.11
C SER A 23 0.29 17.72 -9.81
N GLY A 24 1.05 17.75 -8.71
CA GLY A 24 1.86 16.63 -8.25
C GLY A 24 1.03 15.40 -7.85
N LEU A 25 -0.09 15.60 -7.13
CA LEU A 25 -1.02 14.53 -6.80
C LEU A 25 -1.71 13.97 -8.03
N ALA A 26 -2.18 14.81 -8.94
CA ALA A 26 -2.82 14.39 -10.19
C ALA A 26 -1.85 13.59 -11.07
N ALA A 27 -0.60 14.05 -11.21
CA ALA A 27 0.44 13.33 -11.93
C ALA A 27 0.77 11.99 -11.24
N GLY A 28 0.90 11.96 -9.92
CA GLY A 28 1.15 10.74 -9.16
C GLY A 28 0.03 9.70 -9.29
N MET A 29 -1.23 10.15 -9.29
CA MET A 29 -2.41 9.29 -9.50
C MET A 29 -2.53 8.80 -10.95
N ALA A 30 -2.21 9.64 -11.94
CA ALA A 30 -2.21 9.24 -13.34
C ALA A 30 -1.12 8.19 -13.61
N ILE A 31 0.08 8.36 -13.04
CA ILE A 31 1.17 7.38 -13.14
C ILE A 31 0.78 6.07 -12.45
N SER A 32 0.20 6.12 -11.24
CA SER A 32 -0.21 4.89 -10.54
C SER A 32 -1.35 4.15 -11.24
N ALA A 33 -2.25 4.86 -11.91
CA ALA A 33 -3.30 4.27 -12.75
C ALA A 33 -2.77 3.70 -14.08
N SER A 34 -1.67 4.25 -14.60
CA SER A 34 -1.05 3.85 -15.88
C SER A 34 -0.07 2.68 -15.74
N ILE A 35 0.33 2.32 -14.52
CA ILE A 35 1.01 1.05 -14.25
C ILE A 35 -0.08 -0.04 -14.37
N ALA A 36 -0.44 -0.37 -15.61
CA ALA A 36 -1.07 -1.63 -15.90
C ALA A 36 -0.14 -2.71 -15.31
N PRO A 37 -0.61 -3.61 -14.44
CA PRO A 37 0.23 -4.66 -13.90
C PRO A 37 0.74 -5.49 -15.07
N ASP A 38 1.98 -5.26 -15.49
CA ASP A 38 2.57 -5.96 -16.62
C ASP A 38 2.56 -7.45 -16.29
N LEU A 39 1.78 -8.20 -17.06
CA LEU A 39 1.63 -9.65 -16.90
C LEU A 39 2.98 -10.37 -17.10
N ARG A 40 3.98 -9.72 -17.72
CA ARG A 40 5.35 -10.24 -17.84
C ARG A 40 6.08 -10.27 -16.49
N CYS A 41 5.72 -9.42 -15.53
CA CYS A 41 6.29 -9.42 -14.17
C CYS A 41 5.89 -10.66 -13.36
N TRP A 42 4.89 -11.42 -13.81
CA TRP A 42 4.52 -12.68 -13.17
C TRP A 42 5.51 -13.80 -13.51
N ARG A 43 6.28 -13.66 -14.60
CA ARG A 43 7.30 -14.62 -15.01
C ARG A 43 8.51 -14.64 -14.06
N THR A 44 8.72 -13.57 -13.30
CA THR A 44 9.77 -13.47 -12.28
C THR A 44 9.31 -13.91 -10.89
N ILE A 45 8.03 -14.27 -10.73
CA ILE A 45 7.53 -14.76 -9.44
C ILE A 45 8.10 -16.17 -9.20
N PRO A 46 8.68 -16.45 -8.02
CA PRO A 46 9.17 -17.77 -7.67
C PRO A 46 8.07 -18.83 -7.78
N SER A 47 8.41 -20.05 -8.20
CA SER A 47 7.45 -21.16 -8.35
C SER A 47 6.77 -21.57 -7.03
N ASN A 48 7.33 -21.17 -5.89
CA ASN A 48 6.80 -21.41 -4.55
C ASN A 48 6.00 -20.23 -3.97
N PHE A 49 5.73 -19.18 -4.75
CA PHE A 49 4.86 -18.09 -4.32
C PHE A 49 3.40 -18.58 -4.22
N GLN A 50 2.75 -18.29 -3.10
CA GLN A 50 1.36 -18.64 -2.86
C GLN A 50 0.61 -17.41 -2.33
N ALA A 51 -0.60 -17.19 -2.84
CA ALA A 51 -1.49 -16.14 -2.38
C ALA A 51 -2.88 -16.73 -2.12
N LYS A 52 -3.46 -16.43 -0.96
CA LYS A 52 -4.82 -16.85 -0.60
C LYS A 52 -5.58 -15.64 -0.08
N ARG A 53 -6.77 -15.41 -0.63
CA ARG A 53 -7.72 -14.42 -0.13
C ARG A 53 -8.73 -15.12 0.77
N VAL A 54 -8.95 -14.58 1.96
CA VAL A 54 -9.93 -15.08 2.93
C VAL A 54 -10.81 -13.92 3.34
N TYR A 55 -12.11 -14.12 3.36
CA TYR A 55 -13.06 -13.16 3.90
C TYR A 55 -13.31 -13.52 5.36
N LEU A 56 -13.05 -12.58 6.25
CA LEU A 56 -13.24 -12.70 7.69
C LEU A 56 -14.13 -11.55 8.15
N GLU A 57 -14.96 -11.82 9.16
CA GLU A 57 -15.70 -10.79 9.87
C GLU A 57 -14.73 -9.91 10.69
N PRO A 58 -15.13 -8.69 11.10
CA PRO A 58 -14.30 -7.86 11.95
C PRO A 58 -14.04 -8.53 13.31
N GLY A 59 -12.78 -8.58 13.74
CA GLY A 59 -12.40 -9.26 14.98
C GLY A 59 -10.91 -9.53 15.11
N GLU A 60 -10.52 -10.13 16.23
CA GLU A 60 -9.15 -10.58 16.50
C GLU A 60 -8.98 -12.04 16.08
N TYR A 61 -7.92 -12.32 15.33
CA TYR A 61 -7.60 -13.66 14.84
C TYR A 61 -6.14 -13.99 15.08
N GLU A 62 -5.85 -15.29 15.16
CA GLU A 62 -4.49 -15.81 15.19
C GLU A 62 -4.23 -16.62 13.92
N ILE A 63 -3.18 -16.25 13.20
CA ILE A 63 -2.71 -16.98 12.01
C ILE A 63 -1.59 -17.91 12.44
N SER A 64 -1.71 -19.20 12.14
CA SER A 64 -0.66 -20.20 12.31
C SER A 64 -0.41 -20.97 11.02
N PHE A 65 0.83 -21.41 10.83
CA PHE A 65 1.24 -22.21 9.68
C PHE A 65 1.61 -23.61 10.12
N GLN A 66 1.11 -24.61 9.39
CA GLN A 66 1.46 -26.01 9.59
C GLN A 66 2.14 -26.53 8.34
N SER A 67 3.22 -27.29 8.51
CA SER A 67 3.92 -27.97 7.43
C SER A 67 3.97 -29.47 7.73
N PRO A 68 3.62 -30.34 6.78
CA PRO A 68 3.74 -31.79 6.96
C PRO A 68 5.20 -32.27 6.96
N ASN A 69 6.14 -31.44 6.51
CA ASN A 69 7.57 -31.79 6.51
C ASN A 69 8.29 -31.04 7.65
N PRO A 70 8.91 -31.78 8.59
CA PRO A 70 9.53 -31.22 9.80
C PRO A 70 10.77 -30.35 9.52
N ASN A 71 11.35 -30.42 8.31
CA ASN A 71 12.51 -29.60 7.95
C ASN A 71 12.14 -28.17 7.53
N TYR A 72 10.87 -27.86 7.30
CA TYR A 72 10.46 -26.50 6.94
C TYR A 72 10.30 -25.64 8.18
N LYS A 73 10.92 -24.45 8.16
CA LYS A 73 10.67 -23.44 9.18
C LYS A 73 9.32 -22.78 8.94
N VAL A 74 8.36 -23.09 9.81
CA VAL A 74 7.08 -22.38 9.85
C VAL A 74 7.22 -21.07 10.64
N PRO A 75 6.60 -19.97 10.19
CA PRO A 75 6.56 -18.73 10.98
C PRO A 75 5.83 -18.96 12.31
N PRO A 76 6.21 -18.25 13.38
CA PRO A 76 5.46 -18.29 14.62
C PRO A 76 4.04 -17.75 14.43
N PRO A 77 3.07 -18.16 15.27
CA PRO A 77 1.72 -17.63 15.20
C PRO A 77 1.70 -16.10 15.35
N GLN A 78 0.86 -15.43 14.56
CA GLN A 78 0.72 -13.97 14.60
C GLN A 78 -0.72 -13.60 14.85
N LYS A 79 -0.92 -12.65 15.76
CA LYS A 79 -2.23 -12.03 16.00
C LYS A 79 -2.46 -10.93 15.00
N ILE A 80 -3.65 -10.91 14.41
CA ILE A 80 -4.10 -9.88 13.49
C ILE A 80 -5.47 -9.37 13.94
N VAL A 81 -5.71 -8.09 13.70
CA VAL A 81 -7.01 -7.45 13.94
C VAL A 81 -7.58 -7.08 12.59
N ILE A 82 -8.78 -7.57 12.29
CA ILE A 82 -9.52 -7.24 11.08
C ILE A 82 -10.49 -6.12 11.40
N GLU A 83 -10.23 -4.94 10.84
CA GLU A 83 -11.13 -3.80 10.95
C GLU A 83 -12.22 -3.83 9.86
N PRO A 84 -13.44 -3.35 10.15
CA PRO A 84 -14.54 -3.37 9.20
C PRO A 84 -14.21 -2.57 7.94
N GLY A 85 -14.36 -3.22 6.78
CA GLY A 85 -14.19 -2.59 5.47
C GLY A 85 -12.73 -2.30 5.06
N LYS A 86 -11.74 -2.66 5.88
CA LYS A 86 -10.31 -2.46 5.55
C LYS A 86 -9.65 -3.76 5.11
N PRO A 87 -9.05 -3.82 3.91
CA PRO A 87 -8.29 -5.00 3.50
C PRO A 87 -7.00 -5.11 4.31
N VAL A 88 -6.76 -6.28 4.88
CA VAL A 88 -5.52 -6.60 5.60
C VAL A 88 -4.68 -7.53 4.73
N PHE A 89 -3.43 -7.15 4.50
CA PHE A 89 -2.46 -7.95 3.76
C PHE A 89 -1.41 -8.48 4.72
N VAL A 90 -1.23 -9.80 4.74
CA VAL A 90 -0.21 -10.44 5.56
C VAL A 90 0.73 -11.21 4.64
N SER A 91 2.03 -10.95 4.79
CA SER A 91 3.08 -11.55 3.98
C SER A 91 4.03 -12.33 4.86
N PHE A 92 4.21 -13.61 4.52
CA PHE A 92 5.13 -14.51 5.20
C PHE A 92 6.19 -15.00 4.24
N ARG A 93 7.42 -15.18 4.73
CA ARG A 93 8.49 -15.83 3.99
C ARG A 93 8.91 -17.08 4.77
N THR A 94 8.92 -18.21 4.08
CA THR A 94 9.42 -19.48 4.59
C THR A 94 10.69 -19.84 3.83
N LEU A 95 11.70 -20.35 4.54
CA LEU A 95 12.94 -20.88 3.96
C LEU A 95 12.93 -22.41 4.05
#